data_AF-A0A3B9AHQ3-F1
#
_entry.id   AF-A0A3B9AHQ3-F1
#
_cell.length_a   1.000
_cell.length_b   1.000
_cell.length_c   1.000
_cell.angle_alpha   90.00
_cell.angle_beta   90.00
_cell.angle_gamma   90.00
#
_symmetry.space_group_name_H-M   'P 1'
#
loop_
_entity.id
_entity.type
_entity.pdbx_description
1 polymer ?
#
loop_
_entity_poly.entity_id
_entity_poly.type
_entity_poly.pdbx_seq_one_letter_code
_entity_poly.pdbx_strand_id
1 'polypeptide(L)' 'SHTVWLTVPFSALLIWVYFLMEMIGDYSENPFEGTYNDVPITSISRSIEIDLREMMGEKNVPKPLTAENGFMM' A
#
# COMPACT_ATOMS: atom_id res chain seq x y z
N SER A 1 -24.28 -39.59 -7.78
CA SER A 1 -23.35 -38.89 -8.70
C SER A 1 -23.64 -37.39 -8.69
N HIS A 2 -23.45 -36.71 -7.55
CA HIS A 2 -23.67 -35.26 -7.41
C HIS A 2 -22.51 -34.55 -6.70
N THR A 3 -21.71 -35.27 -5.91
CA THR A 3 -20.52 -34.77 -5.21
C THR A 3 -19.45 -34.22 -6.16
N VAL A 4 -19.41 -34.67 -7.42
CA VAL A 4 -18.48 -34.15 -8.44
C VAL A 4 -18.73 -32.67 -8.72
N TRP A 5 -19.97 -32.17 -8.58
CA TRP A 5 -20.24 -30.74 -8.79
C TRP A 5 -19.71 -29.84 -7.66
N LEU A 6 -19.41 -30.40 -6.49
CA LEU A 6 -18.76 -29.65 -5.41
C LEU A 6 -17.27 -29.42 -5.68
N THR A 7 -16.63 -30.17 -6.59
CA THR A 7 -15.21 -29.92 -6.89
C THR A 7 -15.01 -28.56 -7.53
N VAL A 8 -15.94 -28.11 -8.38
CA VAL A 8 -15.87 -26.83 -9.08
C VAL A 8 -15.76 -25.63 -8.13
N PRO A 9 -16.69 -25.40 -7.17
CA PRO A 9 -16.59 -24.26 -6.25
C PRO A 9 -15.40 -24.38 -5.29
N PHE A 10 -15.03 -25.59 -4.86
CA PHE A 10 -13.87 -25.77 -3.98
C PHE A 10 -12.54 -25.50 -4.71
N SER A 11 -12.39 -25.98 -5.95
CA SER A 11 -11.23 -25.67 -6.78
C SER A 11 -11.16 -24.19 -7.10
N ALA A 12 -12.28 -23.53 -7.41
CA ALA A 12 -12.33 -22.09 -7.64
C ALA A 12 -11.89 -21.30 -6.40
N LEU A 13 -12.34 -21.70 -5.21
CA LEU A 13 -11.92 -21.09 -3.95
C LEU A 13 -10.43 -21.27 -3.70
N LEU A 14 -9.89 -22.47 -3.90
CA LEU A 14 -8.46 -22.71 -3.76
C LEU A 14 -7.65 -21.86 -4.74
N ILE A 15 -8.05 -21.82 -6.02
CA ILE A 15 -7.41 -20.97 -7.03
C ILE A 15 -7.42 -19.51 -6.58
N TRP A 16 -8.56 -19.01 -6.10
CA TRP A 16 -8.67 -17.64 -5.63
C TRP A 16 -7.74 -17.33 -4.45
N VAL A 17 -7.62 -18.26 -3.48
CA VAL A 17 -6.69 -18.10 -2.35
C VAL A 17 -5.24 -18.02 -2.82
N TYR A 18 -4.82 -18.92 -3.73
CA TYR A 18 -3.46 -18.90 -4.26
C TYR A 18 -3.18 -17.65 -5.10
N PHE A 19 -4.13 -17.22 -5.91
CA PHE A 19 -4.01 -16.00 -6.70
C PHE A 19 -3.89 -14.74 -5.81
N LEU A 20 -4.70 -14.67 -4.75
CA LEU A 20 -4.61 -13.59 -3.77
C LEU A 20 -3.25 -13.58 -3.06
N MET A 21 -2.72 -14.76 -2.71
CA MET A 21 -1.41 -14.90 -2.08
C MET A 21 -0.28 -14.40 -2.97
N GLU A 22 -0.30 -14.74 -4.26
CA GLU A 22 0.66 -14.27 -5.27
C GLU A 22 0.62 -12.75 -5.40
N MET A 23 -0.58 -12.18 -5.58
CA MET A 23 -0.76 -10.74 -5.73
C MET A 23 -0.26 -9.95 -4.50
N ILE A 24 -0.49 -10.45 -3.28
CA ILE A 24 0.04 -9.83 -2.06
C ILE A 24 1.58 -9.93 -2.01
N GLY A 25 2.14 -11.03 -2.50
CA GLY A 25 3.58 -11.22 -2.65
C GLY A 25 4.20 -10.15 -3.54
N ASP A 26 3.64 -9.93 -4.73
CA ASP A 26 4.11 -8.94 -5.70
C ASP A 26 4.09 -7.52 -5.11
N TYR A 27 3.00 -7.13 -4.44
CA TYR A 27 2.92 -5.84 -3.76
C TYR A 27 3.91 -5.71 -2.59
N SER A 28 4.24 -6.82 -1.93
CA SER A 28 5.20 -6.83 -0.82
C SER A 28 6.65 -6.79 -1.28
N GLU A 29 6.95 -7.22 -2.51
CA GLU A 29 8.29 -7.19 -3.08
C GLU A 29 8.73 -5.77 -3.42
N ASN A 30 7.81 -4.93 -3.91
CA ASN A 30 8.09 -3.56 -4.31
C ASN A 30 7.22 -2.52 -3.57
N PRO A 31 7.38 -2.37 -2.23
CA PRO A 31 6.49 -1.56 -1.40
C PRO A 31 6.67 -0.04 -1.56
N PHE A 32 7.46 0.41 -2.54
CA PHE A 32 7.85 1.81 -2.75
C PHE A 32 7.65 2.29 -4.20
N GLU A 33 6.83 1.59 -4.98
CA GLU A 33 6.53 1.97 -6.38
C GLU A 33 5.61 3.19 -6.49
N GLY A 34 4.99 3.60 -5.38
CA GLY A 34 4.11 4.77 -5.32
C GLY A 34 2.67 4.46 -5.76
N THR A 35 2.28 3.19 -5.67
CA THR A 35 0.91 2.71 -5.85
C THR A 35 0.07 3.02 -4.61
N TYR A 36 -1.26 3.02 -4.73
CA TYR A 36 -2.19 3.37 -3.64
C TYR A 36 -2.04 2.56 -2.34
N ASN A 37 -1.52 1.34 -2.42
CA ASN A 37 -1.30 0.46 -1.26
C ASN A 37 0.14 0.47 -0.74
N ASP A 38 1.01 1.25 -1.38
CA ASP A 38 2.44 1.27 -1.07
C ASP A 38 2.73 2.17 0.13
N VAL A 39 3.96 2.10 0.63
CA VAL A 39 4.39 2.97 1.72
C VAL A 39 4.52 4.40 1.19
N PRO A 40 3.89 5.40 1.84
CA PRO A 40 3.91 6.79 1.38
C PRO A 40 5.24 7.47 1.73
N ILE A 41 6.31 7.08 1.04
CA ILE A 41 7.67 7.61 1.26
C ILE A 41 7.73 9.12 1.03
N THR A 42 6.92 9.67 0.12
CA THR A 42 6.88 11.11 -0.12
C THR A 42 6.35 11.86 1.09
N SER A 43 5.25 11.38 1.68
CA SER A 43 4.69 11.93 2.92
C SER A 43 5.65 11.81 4.10
N ILE A 44 6.30 10.66 4.27
CA ILE A 44 7.31 10.47 5.33
C ILE A 44 8.47 11.45 5.13
N SER A 45 8.97 11.59 3.91
CA SER A 45 10.07 12.51 3.60
C SER A 45 9.68 13.97 3.83
N ARG A 46 8.44 14.35 3.50
CA ARG A 46 7.91 15.69 3.80
C ARG A 46 7.88 15.95 5.30
N SER A 47 7.40 14.99 6.10
CA SER A 47 7.37 15.13 7.55
C SER A 47 8.78 15.29 8.13
N ILE A 48 9.75 14.50 7.68
CA ILE A 48 11.15 14.64 8.09
C ILE A 48 11.71 16.01 7.67
N GLU A 49 11.40 16.49 6.46
CA GLU A 49 11.81 17.82 6.00
C GLU A 49 11.25 18.92 6.92
N ILE A 50 10.01 18.79 7.35
CA ILE A 50 9.35 19.72 8.28
C ILE A 50 10.06 19.70 9.63
N ASP A 51 10.22 18.51 10.22
CA ASP A 51 10.84 18.33 11.54
C ASP A 51 12.25 18.95 11.56
N LEU A 52 13.06 18.71 10.53
CA LEU A 52 14.41 19.27 10.43
C LEU A 52 14.41 20.80 10.32
N ARG A 53 13.50 21.39 9.54
CA ARG A 53 13.42 22.86 9.39
C ARG A 53 12.90 23.54 10.67
N GLU A 54 11.98 22.91 11.38
CA GLU A 54 11.50 23.39 12.67
C GLU A 54 12.60 23.35 13.73
N MET A 55 13.39 22.27 13.78
CA MET A 55 14.57 22.17 14.67
C MET A 55 15.62 23.24 14.40
N MET A 56 15.77 23.70 13.15
CA MET A 56 16.68 24.79 12.77
C MET A 56 16.08 26.20 12.93
N GLY A 57 14.81 26.31 13.33
CA GLY A 57 14.13 27.59 13.52
C GLY A 57 13.82 28.36 12.22
N GLU A 58 13.73 27.66 11.09
CA GLU A 58 13.39 28.29 9.81
C GLU A 58 11.92 28.77 9.78
N LYS A 59 11.67 29.93 9.16
CA LYS A 59 10.30 30.48 9.03
C LYS A 59 9.53 29.95 7.81
N ASN A 60 10.22 29.34 6.85
CA ASN A 60 9.63 28.80 5.61
C ASN A 60 9.60 27.27 5.66
N VAL A 61 8.79 26.73 6.57
CA VAL A 61 8.53 25.30 6.69
C VAL A 61 7.44 24.91 5.69
N PRO A 62 7.65 23.88 4.84
CA PRO A 62 6.63 23.42 3.91
C PRO A 62 5.46 22.80 4.66
N LYS A 63 4.26 22.82 4.07
CA LYS A 63 3.09 22.21 4.72
C LYS A 63 3.15 20.67 4.63
N PRO A 64 2.58 19.93 5.60
CA PRO A 64 2.38 18.50 5.48
C PRO A 64 1.62 18.14 4.21
N LEU A 65 1.98 17.02 3.58
CA LEU A 65 1.18 16.49 2.47
C LEU A 65 -0.17 16.01 3.02
N THR A 66 -1.23 16.40 2.34
CA THR A 66 -2.60 15.97 2.66
C THR A 66 -2.94 14.72 1.86
N ALA A 67 -3.73 13.82 2.44
CA ALA A 67 -4.22 12.65 1.73
C ALA A 67 -5.06 13.07 0.51
N GLU A 68 -4.76 12.49 -0.64
CA GLU A 68 -5.58 12.61 -1.84
C GLU A 68 -6.48 11.37 -1.94
N ASN A 69 -7.80 11.57 -2.00
CA ASN A 69 -8.80 10.48 -2.06
C ASN A 69 -8.72 9.46 -0.91
N GLY A 70 -8.23 9.87 0.27
CA GLY A 70 -8.07 9.00 1.44
C GLY A 70 -6.74 8.25 1.52
N PHE A 71 -5.83 8.47 0.56
CA PHE A 71 -4.51 7.85 0.51
C PHE A 71 -3.41 8.89 0.68
N MET A 72 -2.38 8.55 1.44
CA MET A 72 -1.13 9.33 1.49
C MET A 72 -0.23 8.81 0.36
N MET A 73 0.48 9.71 -0.32
CA MET A 73 1.51 9.37 -1.32
C MET A 73 2.91 9.71 -0.82
#